data_AF-A0A955LSY7-F1
#
_entry.id   AF-A0A955LSY7-F1
#
_cell.length_a   1.000
_cell.length_b   1.000
_cell.length_c   1.000
_cell.angle_alpha   90.00
_cell.angle_beta   90.00
_cell.angle_gamma   90.00
#
_symmetry.space_group_name_H-M   'P 1'
#
loop_
_entity.id
_entity.type
_entity.pdbx_description
1 polymer ?
#
loop_
_entity_poly.entity_id
_entity_poly.type
_entity_poly.pdbx_seq_one_letter_code
_entity_poly.pdbx_strand_id
1 'polypeptide(L)'
;MGILQFNNSDKKHAFSTEHDVSITMFVSIAFSVLAAAFIAAFAVFLIAGGAPALKREGADFVAHADWHYRVLRFGAGSMVYGSAVVAIIAILFSVPLGIGSAVLTSEYLQRPLRTILKMTVEFLAGIPSVVYGLLGVL
;
A
#
# COMPACT_ATOMS: atom_id res chain seq x y z
N MET A 1 -61.52 -5.76 -7.05
CA MET A 1 -60.58 -5.86 -8.19
C MET A 1 -60.00 -4.48 -8.45
N GLY A 2 -59.04 -4.06 -7.60
CA GLY A 2 -58.44 -2.73 -7.64
C GLY A 2 -57.00 -2.84 -8.12
N ILE A 3 -56.78 -2.51 -9.39
CA ILE A 3 -55.46 -2.47 -10.02
C ILE A 3 -54.75 -1.20 -9.56
N LEU A 4 -53.59 -1.39 -8.90
CA LEU A 4 -52.68 -0.34 -8.45
C LEU A 4 -52.26 0.53 -9.65
N GLN A 5 -52.75 1.75 -9.72
CA GLN A 5 -52.27 2.74 -10.69
C GLN A 5 -50.91 3.26 -10.21
N PHE A 6 -49.84 2.76 -10.83
CA PHE A 6 -48.48 3.29 -10.63
C PHE A 6 -48.44 4.78 -11.03
N ASN A 7 -48.16 5.63 -10.04
CA ASN A 7 -48.14 7.08 -10.16
C ASN A 7 -46.92 7.55 -10.99
N ASN A 8 -47.08 8.67 -11.71
CA ASN A 8 -46.06 9.21 -12.60
C ASN A 8 -44.84 9.78 -11.84
N SER A 9 -44.95 10.04 -10.53
CA SER A 9 -43.83 10.43 -9.67
C SER A 9 -42.83 9.30 -9.47
N ASP A 10 -43.30 8.07 -9.27
CA ASP A 10 -42.44 6.92 -8.97
C ASP A 10 -41.60 6.51 -10.19
N LYS A 11 -42.17 6.65 -11.39
CA LYS A 11 -41.47 6.45 -12.65
C LYS A 11 -40.36 7.48 -12.89
N LYS A 12 -40.55 8.74 -12.46
CA LYS A 12 -39.54 9.80 -12.59
C LYS A 12 -38.36 9.58 -11.64
N HIS A 13 -38.62 9.15 -10.42
CA HIS A 13 -37.56 8.81 -9.46
C HIS A 13 -36.77 7.57 -9.89
N ALA A 14 -37.43 6.54 -10.41
CA ALA A 14 -36.76 5.37 -10.97
C ALA A 14 -35.86 5.73 -12.17
N PHE A 15 -36.37 6.55 -13.10
CA PHE A 15 -35.61 6.99 -14.29
C PHE A 15 -34.39 7.85 -13.94
N SER A 16 -34.49 8.73 -12.93
CA SER A 16 -33.35 9.55 -12.47
C SER A 16 -32.28 8.72 -11.75
N THR A 17 -32.69 7.70 -10.98
CA THR A 17 -31.77 6.86 -10.21
C THR A 17 -30.99 5.91 -11.11
N GLU A 18 -31.62 5.36 -12.16
CA GLU A 18 -30.93 4.52 -13.16
C GLU A 18 -29.91 5.31 -13.98
N HIS A 19 -30.22 6.58 -14.31
CA HIS A 19 -29.29 7.45 -15.04
C HIS A 19 -28.06 7.83 -14.20
N ASP A 20 -28.25 8.15 -12.92
CA ASP A 20 -27.17 8.57 -12.00
C ASP A 20 -26.23 7.40 -11.63
N VAL A 21 -26.80 6.20 -11.47
CA VAL A 21 -26.03 4.96 -11.29
C VAL A 21 -25.22 4.62 -12.54
N SER A 22 -25.79 4.77 -13.73
CA SER A 22 -25.09 4.49 -15.00
C SER A 22 -23.89 5.44 -15.21
N ILE A 23 -24.04 6.73 -14.88
CA ILE A 23 -22.94 7.71 -14.94
C ILE A 23 -21.83 7.34 -13.95
N THR A 24 -22.18 7.00 -12.71
CA THR A 24 -21.20 6.61 -11.68
C THR A 24 -20.45 5.34 -12.07
N MET A 25 -21.13 4.35 -12.67
CA MET A 25 -20.48 3.16 -13.21
C MET A 25 -19.53 3.50 -14.35
N PHE A 26 -19.93 4.34 -15.30
CA PHE A 26 -19.06 4.74 -16.42
C PHE A 26 -17.81 5.48 -15.93
N VAL A 27 -17.95 6.41 -14.99
CA VAL A 27 -16.83 7.16 -14.41
C VAL A 27 -15.88 6.25 -13.63
N SER A 28 -16.40 5.32 -12.82
CA SER A 28 -15.56 4.39 -12.06
C SER A 28 -14.84 3.37 -12.94
N ILE A 29 -15.47 2.89 -14.02
CA ILE A 29 -14.83 2.04 -15.04
C ILE A 29 -13.72 2.83 -15.73
N ALA A 30 -13.99 4.06 -16.17
CA ALA A 30 -12.98 4.91 -16.81
C ALA A 30 -11.77 5.16 -15.89
N PHE A 31 -12.00 5.46 -14.62
CA PHE A 31 -10.94 5.64 -13.64
C PHE A 31 -10.15 4.34 -13.39
N SER A 32 -10.83 3.20 -13.30
CA SER A 32 -10.19 1.89 -13.12
C SER A 32 -9.32 1.52 -14.32
N VAL A 33 -9.81 1.78 -15.54
CA VAL A 33 -9.05 1.56 -16.79
C VAL A 33 -7.83 2.48 -16.84
N LEU A 34 -7.99 3.76 -16.46
CA LEU A 34 -6.87 4.70 -16.40
C LEU A 34 -5.82 4.27 -15.37
N ALA A 35 -6.25 3.84 -14.18
CA ALA A 35 -5.36 3.35 -13.13
C ALA A 35 -4.62 2.08 -13.57
N ALA A 36 -5.32 1.13 -14.19
CA ALA A 36 -4.71 -0.08 -14.75
C ALA A 36 -3.71 0.25 -15.86
N ALA A 37 -4.04 1.18 -16.76
CA ALA A 37 -3.14 1.65 -17.81
C ALA A 37 -1.90 2.34 -17.22
N PHE A 38 -2.07 3.14 -16.17
CA PHE A 38 -0.96 3.79 -15.47
C PHE A 38 -0.03 2.76 -14.80
N ILE A 39 -0.59 1.77 -14.10
CA ILE A 39 0.19 0.68 -13.49
C ILE A 39 0.95 -0.10 -14.57
N ALA A 40 0.31 -0.43 -15.69
CA ALA A 40 0.94 -1.12 -16.80
C ALA A 40 2.08 -0.28 -17.42
N ALA A 41 1.84 1.01 -17.66
CA ALA A 41 2.86 1.92 -18.18
C ALA A 41 4.05 2.05 -17.22
N PHE A 42 3.79 2.14 -15.91
CA PHE A 42 4.82 2.20 -14.88
C PHE A 42 5.63 0.90 -14.82
N ALA A 43 4.97 -0.26 -14.90
CA ALA A 43 5.65 -1.55 -14.97
C ALA A 43 6.57 -1.65 -16.20
N VAL A 44 6.08 -1.22 -17.38
CA VAL A 44 6.89 -1.17 -18.61
C VAL A 44 8.08 -0.22 -18.44
N PHE A 45 7.87 0.96 -17.85
CA PHE A 45 8.94 1.91 -17.56
C PHE A 45 10.02 1.32 -16.65
N LEU A 46 9.64 0.64 -15.57
CA LEU A 46 10.59 -0.03 -14.67
C LEU A 46 11.38 -1.14 -15.38
N ILE A 47 10.70 -1.98 -16.16
CA ILE A 47 11.34 -3.07 -16.90
C ILE A 47 12.30 -2.51 -17.96
N ALA A 48 11.87 -1.50 -18.72
CA ALA A 48 12.70 -0.88 -19.76
C ALA A 48 13.93 -0.17 -19.15
N GLY A 49 13.77 0.48 -18.00
CA GLY A 49 14.87 1.11 -17.26
C GLY A 49 15.84 0.10 -16.62
N GLY A 50 15.33 -1.03 -16.11
CA GLY A 50 16.13 -2.07 -15.46
C GLY A 50 16.76 -3.11 -16.40
N ALA A 51 16.19 -3.32 -17.58
CA ALA A 51 16.66 -4.33 -18.54
C ALA A 51 18.13 -4.17 -18.96
N PRO A 52 18.69 -2.96 -19.17
CA PRO A 52 20.11 -2.78 -19.48
C PRO A 52 21.04 -3.27 -18.37
N ALA A 53 20.66 -3.12 -17.09
CA ALA A 53 21.43 -3.62 -15.97
C ALA A 53 21.43 -5.15 -15.94
N LEU A 54 20.25 -5.76 -16.11
CA LEU A 54 20.10 -7.22 -16.13
C LEU A 54 20.83 -7.87 -17.31
N LYS A 55 20.83 -7.22 -18.49
CA LYS A 55 21.55 -7.71 -19.68
C LYS A 55 23.07 -7.66 -19.53
N ARG A 56 23.61 -6.73 -18.73
CA ARG A 56 25.06 -6.60 -18.50
C ARG A 56 25.58 -7.62 -17.50
N GLU A 57 24.85 -7.84 -16.42
CA GLU A 57 25.28 -8.67 -15.29
C GLU A 57 24.75 -10.12 -15.37
N GLY A 58 23.70 -10.36 -16.15
CA GLY A 58 23.13 -11.70 -16.36
C GLY A 58 22.53 -12.32 -15.09
N ALA A 59 22.67 -13.64 -14.95
CA ALA A 59 22.14 -14.38 -13.79
C ALA A 59 22.89 -14.03 -12.48
N ASP A 60 24.10 -13.50 -12.58
CA ASP A 60 24.94 -13.15 -11.43
C ASP A 60 24.52 -11.83 -10.77
N PHE A 61 23.64 -11.07 -11.43
CA PHE A 61 23.01 -9.85 -10.92
C PHE A 61 22.39 -10.03 -9.52
N VAL A 62 21.78 -11.20 -9.26
CA VAL A 62 21.06 -11.46 -8.01
C VAL A 62 22.01 -11.88 -6.88
N ALA A 63 23.10 -12.56 -7.21
CA ALA A 63 23.99 -13.19 -6.23
C ALA A 63 25.16 -12.28 -5.81
N HIS A 64 25.68 -11.45 -6.72
CA HIS A 64 26.79 -10.56 -6.39
C HIS A 64 26.34 -9.32 -5.62
N ALA A 65 27.16 -8.92 -4.64
CA ALA A 65 26.88 -7.80 -3.73
C ALA A 65 27.49 -6.46 -4.20
N ASP A 66 28.30 -6.48 -5.26
CA ASP A 66 29.05 -5.30 -5.71
C ASP A 66 28.13 -4.26 -6.35
N TRP A 67 28.02 -3.10 -5.69
CA TRP A 67 27.35 -1.92 -6.24
C TRP A 67 28.36 -0.82 -6.50
N HIS A 68 28.83 -0.70 -7.75
CA HIS A 68 29.79 0.31 -8.15
C HIS A 68 29.25 1.21 -9.26
N TYR A 69 28.72 2.37 -8.86
CA TYR A 69 28.16 3.35 -9.78
C TYR A 69 29.17 3.88 -10.81
N ARG A 70 30.46 3.98 -10.46
CA ARG A 70 31.52 4.53 -11.33
C ARG A 70 31.86 3.62 -12.50
N VAL A 71 31.79 2.30 -12.31
CA VAL A 71 32.09 1.30 -13.34
C VAL A 71 30.82 0.64 -13.90
N LEU A 72 29.64 1.22 -13.58
CA LEU A 72 28.33 0.72 -14.00
C LEU A 72 28.10 -0.77 -13.69
N ARG A 73 28.61 -1.22 -12.54
CA ARG A 73 28.38 -2.57 -12.00
C ARG A 73 27.30 -2.54 -10.94
N PHE A 74 26.27 -3.36 -11.11
CA PHE A 74 25.08 -3.31 -10.28
C PHE A 74 24.69 -4.72 -9.83
N GLY A 75 25.08 -5.11 -8.61
CA GLY A 75 24.63 -6.33 -7.96
C GLY A 75 23.45 -6.07 -7.00
N ALA A 76 22.39 -6.87 -7.11
CA ALA A 76 21.23 -6.81 -6.22
C ALA A 76 21.47 -7.49 -4.86
N GLY A 77 22.53 -8.29 -4.72
CA GLY A 77 22.80 -9.05 -3.50
C GLY A 77 22.95 -8.18 -2.25
N SER A 78 23.55 -7.00 -2.36
CA SER A 78 23.68 -6.05 -1.24
C SER A 78 22.34 -5.44 -0.82
N MET A 79 21.45 -5.14 -1.79
CA MET A 79 20.10 -4.66 -1.52
C MET A 79 19.24 -5.73 -0.84
N VAL A 80 19.31 -6.97 -1.31
CA VAL A 80 18.58 -8.11 -0.72
C VAL A 80 19.09 -8.38 0.69
N TYR A 81 20.40 -8.46 0.88
CA TYR A 81 21.01 -8.69 2.19
C TYR A 81 20.65 -7.58 3.19
N GLY A 82 20.81 -6.32 2.80
CA GLY A 82 20.46 -5.18 3.66
C GLY A 82 18.98 -5.19 4.07
N SER A 83 18.08 -5.47 3.12
CA SER A 83 16.64 -5.57 3.40
C SER A 83 16.32 -6.73 4.35
N ALA A 84 16.95 -7.89 4.16
CA ALA A 84 16.74 -9.06 5.01
C ALA A 84 17.24 -8.81 6.44
N VAL A 85 18.43 -8.24 6.60
CA VAL A 85 19.00 -7.92 7.93
C VAL A 85 18.11 -6.93 8.68
N VAL A 86 17.68 -5.85 8.02
CA VAL A 86 16.80 -4.85 8.63
C VAL A 86 15.46 -5.47 9.01
N ALA A 87 14.87 -6.31 8.14
CA ALA A 87 13.62 -6.99 8.44
C ALA A 87 13.74 -7.93 9.65
N ILE A 88 14.83 -8.70 9.75
CA ILE A 88 15.07 -9.61 10.88
C ILE A 88 15.20 -8.81 12.18
N ILE A 89 15.99 -7.74 12.19
CA ILE A 89 16.15 -6.88 13.36
C ILE A 89 14.80 -6.26 13.74
N ALA A 90 14.05 -5.74 12.76
CA ALA A 90 12.74 -5.16 13.00
C ALA A 90 11.78 -6.17 13.64
N ILE A 91 11.73 -7.41 13.16
CA ILE A 91 10.90 -8.49 13.72
C ILE A 91 11.35 -8.81 15.15
N LEU A 92 12.65 -8.94 15.38
CA LEU A 92 13.21 -9.30 16.67
C LEU A 92 12.80 -8.34 17.79
N PHE A 93 12.69 -7.05 17.49
CA PHE A 93 12.22 -6.03 18.44
C PHE A 93 10.71 -5.82 18.42
N SER A 94 10.10 -5.76 17.23
CA SER A 94 8.68 -5.44 17.06
C SER A 94 7.77 -6.53 17.62
N VAL A 95 8.11 -7.82 17.44
CA VAL A 95 7.29 -8.93 17.92
C VAL A 95 7.16 -8.96 19.45
N PRO A 96 8.24 -8.98 20.26
CA PRO A 96 8.10 -9.01 21.71
C PRO A 96 7.41 -7.75 22.25
N LEU A 97 7.69 -6.57 21.69
CA LEU A 97 7.02 -5.32 22.09
C LEU A 97 5.53 -5.31 21.71
N GLY A 98 5.19 -5.82 20.52
CA GLY A 98 3.82 -5.94 20.04
C GLY A 98 3.00 -6.90 20.90
N ILE A 99 3.54 -8.08 21.19
CA ILE A 99 2.89 -9.07 22.07
C ILE A 99 2.78 -8.51 23.49
N GLY A 100 3.85 -7.93 24.04
CA GLY A 100 3.84 -7.33 25.37
C GLY A 100 2.80 -6.23 25.53
N SER A 101 2.70 -5.33 24.55
CA SER A 101 1.68 -4.27 24.55
C SER A 101 0.26 -4.81 24.40
N ALA A 102 0.06 -5.85 23.61
CA ALA A 102 -1.23 -6.51 23.46
C ALA A 102 -1.69 -7.15 24.79
N VAL A 103 -0.82 -7.92 25.44
CA VAL A 103 -1.10 -8.55 26.74
C VAL A 103 -1.41 -7.49 27.79
N LEU A 104 -0.53 -6.47 27.93
CA LEU A 104 -0.70 -5.37 28.88
C LEU A 104 -2.06 -4.69 28.72
N THR A 105 -2.42 -4.38 27.47
CA THR A 105 -3.67 -3.68 27.15
C THR A 105 -4.91 -4.57 27.29
N SER A 106 -4.76 -5.89 27.15
CA SER A 106 -5.87 -6.85 27.26
C SER A 106 -6.19 -7.25 28.69
N GLU A 107 -5.18 -7.42 29.54
CA GLU A 107 -5.36 -7.98 30.89
C GLU A 107 -5.18 -6.96 32.01
N TYR A 108 -4.27 -5.99 31.86
CA TYR A 108 -3.86 -5.14 32.97
C TYR A 108 -4.44 -3.72 32.93
N LEU A 109 -4.93 -3.25 31.78
CA LEU A 109 -5.38 -1.85 31.63
C LEU A 109 -6.89 -1.65 31.82
N GLN A 110 -7.23 -0.64 32.63
CA GLN A 110 -8.58 -0.10 32.76
C GLN A 110 -9.05 0.61 31.47
N ARG A 111 -10.37 0.57 31.21
CA ARG A 111 -11.00 1.08 29.97
C ARG A 111 -10.50 2.44 29.45
N PRO A 112 -10.36 3.51 30.25
CA PRO A 112 -9.94 4.81 29.71
C PRO A 112 -8.50 4.79 29.18
N LEU A 113 -7.58 4.11 29.88
CA LEU A 113 -6.17 4.07 29.50
C LEU A 113 -5.96 3.25 28.22
N ARG A 114 -6.72 2.15 28.07
CA ARG A 114 -6.79 1.35 26.85
C ARG A 114 -7.21 2.18 25.64
N THR A 115 -8.23 3.03 25.79
CA THR A 115 -8.71 3.89 24.71
C THR A 115 -7.65 4.89 24.26
N ILE A 116 -6.97 5.55 25.21
CA ILE A 116 -5.92 6.53 24.90
C ILE A 116 -4.77 5.86 24.15
N LEU A 117 -4.26 4.73 24.65
CA LEU A 117 -3.16 4.02 23.98
C LEU A 117 -3.53 3.57 22.57
N LYS A 118 -4.75 3.04 22.39
CA LYS A 118 -5.23 2.62 21.07
C LYS A 118 -5.28 3.80 20.10
N MET A 119 -5.81 4.94 20.54
CA MET A 119 -5.81 6.18 19.74
C MET A 119 -4.40 6.62 19.38
N THR A 120 -3.45 6.59 20.32
CA THR A 120 -2.05 6.96 20.02
C THR A 120 -1.43 6.03 18.98
N VAL A 121 -1.65 4.72 19.08
CA VAL A 121 -1.14 3.75 18.10
C VAL A 121 -1.77 3.96 16.73
N GLU A 122 -3.08 4.18 16.66
CA GLU A 122 -3.79 4.47 15.40
C GLU A 122 -3.28 5.77 14.77
N PHE A 123 -3.01 6.80 15.59
CA PHE A 123 -2.43 8.06 15.13
C PHE A 123 -1.00 7.86 14.60
N LEU A 124 -0.16 7.12 15.34
CA LEU A 124 1.22 6.82 14.96
C LEU A 124 1.29 6.01 13.66
N ALA A 125 0.34 5.09 13.46
CA ALA A 125 0.17 4.32 12.23
C ALA A 125 -0.35 5.18 11.06
N GLY A 126 -1.05 6.27 11.35
CA GLY A 126 -1.52 7.24 10.35
C GLY A 126 -0.44 8.20 9.84
N ILE A 127 0.71 8.29 10.51
CA ILE A 127 1.81 9.15 10.07
C ILE A 127 2.43 8.55 8.79
N PRO A 128 2.62 9.36 7.72
CA PRO A 128 3.24 8.87 6.48
C PRO A 128 4.66 8.35 6.70
N SER A 129 5.02 7.26 6.02
CA SER A 129 6.36 6.65 6.11
C SER A 129 7.50 7.62 5.74
N VAL A 130 7.23 8.57 4.84
CA VAL A 130 8.21 9.61 4.44
C VAL A 130 8.64 10.47 5.63
N VAL A 131 7.74 10.76 6.58
CA VAL A 131 8.06 11.57 7.77
C VAL A 131 9.08 10.84 8.65
N TYR A 132 8.83 9.54 8.92
CA TYR A 132 9.77 8.71 9.66
C TYR A 132 11.12 8.57 8.94
N GLY A 133 11.12 8.49 7.61
CA GLY A 133 12.33 8.46 6.80
C GLY A 133 13.18 9.74 6.93
N LEU A 134 12.54 10.91 6.91
CA LEU A 134 13.23 12.20 7.06
C LEU A 134 13.82 12.38 8.47
N LEU A 135 13.12 11.93 9.52
CA LEU A 135 13.62 11.96 10.89
C LEU A 135 14.86 11.07 11.09
N GLY A 136 15.04 10.02 10.30
CA GLY A 136 16.23 9.17 10.37
C GLY A 136 17.47 9.78 9.71
N VAL A 137 17.30 10.84 8.90
CA VAL A 137 18.38 11.52 8.18
C VAL A 137 18.81 12.82 8.89
N LEU A 138 17.89 13.47 9.61
CA LEU A 138 18.15 14.68 10.40
C LEU A 138 18.89 14.34 11.71
#